data_AF-A0AAE0T6J4-F1
#
_entry.id   AF-A0AAE0T6J4-F1
#
_cell.length_a   1.000
_cell.length_b   1.000
_cell.length_c   1.000
_cell.angle_alpha   90.00
_cell.angle_beta   90.00
_cell.angle_gamma   90.00
#
_symmetry.space_group_name_H-M   'P 1'
#
loop_
_entity.id
_entity.type
_entity.pdbx_description
1 polymer ?
#
loop_
_entity_poly.entity_id
_entity_poly.type
_entity_poly.pdbx_seq_one_letter_code
_entity_poly.pdbx_strand_id
1 'polypeptide(L)'
;MIHFTAATIVTSAKPSRRDCFFRSSVYVGHVSITIDNITCDRWDAHHVPNDSLASKLPDQSMDDALNYCRDPDGKGHPWCYVKGNPVKTWEFCDVPYCQGIIHAFALLSLPAPCLLLLLLLTLLLSSFYYFEERSGNIGYRLYILT
;
A
#
# COMPACT_ATOMS: atom_id res chain seq x y z
N MET A 1 -36.57 19.38 19.30
CA MET A 1 -35.43 18.75 20.02
C MET A 1 -34.91 17.63 19.14
N ILE A 2 -33.83 17.87 18.39
CA ILE A 2 -33.27 16.91 17.45
C ILE A 2 -31.93 16.50 18.04
N HIS A 3 -31.84 15.25 18.50
CA HIS A 3 -30.59 14.67 18.98
C HIS A 3 -29.68 14.45 17.77
N PHE A 4 -28.68 15.32 17.61
CA PHE A 4 -27.52 15.03 16.78
C PHE A 4 -26.67 14.00 17.53
N THR A 5 -26.82 12.72 17.20
CA THR A 5 -25.81 11.72 17.56
C THR A 5 -24.52 12.15 16.88
N ALA A 6 -23.51 12.47 17.69
CA ALA A 6 -22.19 12.86 17.22
C ALA A 6 -21.72 11.88 16.15
N ALA A 7 -21.51 12.37 14.92
CA ALA A 7 -20.67 11.68 13.97
C ALA A 7 -19.33 11.49 14.68
N THR A 8 -18.99 10.25 14.98
CA THR A 8 -17.68 9.89 15.53
C THR A 8 -16.67 10.43 14.53
N ILE A 9 -16.04 11.55 14.87
CA ILE A 9 -14.86 12.03 14.17
C ILE A 9 -13.92 10.83 14.25
N VAL A 10 -13.67 10.17 13.12
CA VAL A 10 -12.54 9.26 12.98
C VAL A 10 -11.34 10.17 13.22
N THR A 11 -10.95 10.32 14.48
CA THR A 11 -9.70 10.96 14.82
C THR A 11 -8.67 10.14 14.07
N SER A 12 -8.07 10.75 13.05
CA SER A 12 -6.92 10.25 12.33
C SER A 12 -5.81 9.96 13.36
N ALA A 13 -5.90 8.79 13.98
CA ALA A 13 -4.84 8.26 14.80
C ALA A 13 -3.72 7.94 13.81
N LYS A 14 -2.56 8.56 14.00
CA LYS A 14 -1.37 8.26 13.21
C LYS A 14 -1.21 6.74 13.16
N PRO A 15 -1.11 6.11 11.96
CA PRO A 15 -1.00 4.67 11.85
C PRO A 15 0.16 4.12 12.68
N SER A 16 -0.05 3.01 13.38
CA SER A 16 1.00 2.37 14.18
C SER A 16 2.03 1.70 13.29
N ARG A 17 3.28 1.57 13.77
CA ARG A 17 4.34 0.79 13.10
C ARG A 17 4.04 -0.72 12.98
N ARG A 18 2.93 -1.17 13.58
CA ARG A 18 2.41 -2.53 13.45
C ARG A 18 1.42 -2.69 12.31
N ASP A 19 0.74 -1.60 11.92
CA ASP A 19 -0.36 -1.64 10.95
C ASP A 19 0.14 -1.47 9.52
N CYS A 20 1.22 -0.72 9.35
CA CYS A 20 1.75 -0.33 8.04
C CYS A 20 3.25 0.04 8.16
N PHE A 21 3.92 0.16 7.01
CA PHE A 21 5.33 0.53 6.97
C PHE A 21 5.56 1.90 6.29
N PHE A 22 6.67 2.54 6.65
CA PHE A 22 7.31 3.63 5.90
C PHE A 22 8.67 3.16 5.37
N ARG A 23 9.15 3.76 4.26
CA ARG A 23 10.41 3.37 3.58
C ARG A 23 11.66 3.39 4.46
N SER A 24 11.66 4.23 5.49
CA SER A 24 12.79 4.41 6.41
C SER A 24 12.40 4.07 7.86
N SER A 25 11.30 3.35 8.06
CA SER A 25 10.85 2.94 9.39
C SER A 25 10.96 1.44 9.57
N VAL A 26 11.27 1.07 10.80
CA VAL A 26 11.19 -0.31 11.25
C VAL A 26 9.72 -0.72 11.38
N TYR A 27 9.30 -1.70 10.56
CA TYR A 27 8.02 -2.38 10.70
C TYR A 27 8.14 -3.48 11.77
N VAL A 28 7.21 -3.47 12.74
CA VAL A 28 7.18 -4.40 13.88
C VAL A 28 5.85 -5.14 14.01
N GLY A 29 5.07 -5.16 12.93
CA GLY A 29 3.81 -5.90 12.87
C GLY A 29 4.01 -7.39 12.62
N HIS A 30 2.90 -8.11 12.52
CA HIS A 30 2.88 -9.58 12.47
C HIS A 30 2.38 -10.13 11.12
N VAL A 31 2.36 -9.31 10.07
CA VAL A 31 2.07 -9.81 8.72
C VAL A 31 3.13 -10.84 8.33
N SER A 32 2.69 -11.95 7.74
CA SER A 32 3.52 -13.10 7.35
C SER A 32 3.10 -13.68 6.00
N ILE A 33 2.65 -12.82 5.08
CA ILE A 33 2.20 -13.21 3.74
C ILE A 33 2.74 -12.25 2.68
N THR A 34 3.07 -12.78 1.50
CA THR A 34 3.58 -12.01 0.36
C THR A 34 2.47 -11.36 -0.46
N ILE A 35 2.85 -10.40 -1.32
CA ILE A 35 1.92 -9.79 -2.29
C ILE A 35 1.27 -10.86 -3.18
N ASP A 36 2.03 -11.91 -3.51
CA ASP A 36 1.57 -13.04 -4.32
C ASP A 36 0.84 -14.10 -3.47
N ASN A 37 0.43 -13.75 -2.25
CA ASN A 37 -0.30 -14.60 -1.30
C ASN A 37 0.46 -15.87 -0.89
N ILE A 38 1.80 -15.81 -0.85
CA ILE A 38 2.66 -16.90 -0.38
C ILE A 38 2.93 -16.73 1.11
N THR A 39 2.82 -17.82 1.87
CA THR A 39 3.14 -17.79 3.31
C THR A 39 4.64 -17.64 3.53
N CYS A 40 5.02 -16.69 4.38
CA CYS A 40 6.40 -16.48 4.78
C CYS A 40 6.96 -17.68 5.55
N ASP A 41 8.22 -18.00 5.28
CA ASP A 41 9.00 -18.95 6.07
C ASP A 41 9.70 -18.27 7.25
N ARG A 42 10.14 -19.07 8.22
CA ARG A 42 10.80 -18.57 9.42
C ARG A 42 12.20 -18.03 9.12
N TRP A 43 12.57 -16.91 9.74
CA TRP A 43 13.90 -16.29 9.55
C TRP A 43 15.05 -17.19 9.98
N ASP A 44 14.87 -17.94 11.07
CA ASP A 44 15.87 -18.87 11.61
C ASP A 44 16.04 -20.17 10.80
N ALA A 45 15.10 -20.49 9.90
CA ALA A 45 15.20 -21.65 9.01
C ALA A 45 16.19 -21.43 7.86
N HIS A 46 16.58 -20.18 7.60
CA HIS A 46 17.51 -19.83 6.55
C HIS A 46 18.89 -19.56 7.14
N HIS A 47 19.88 -20.35 6.69
CA HIS A 47 21.27 -20.08 7.02
C HIS A 47 21.72 -18.82 6.27
N VAL A 48 21.66 -17.67 6.94
CA VAL A 48 22.14 -16.40 6.39
C VAL A 48 23.61 -16.26 6.80
N PRO A 49 24.59 -16.26 5.87
CA PRO A 49 26.03 -16.12 6.21
C PRO A 49 26.39 -14.75 6.80
N ASN A 50 25.40 -13.91 7.10
CA ASN A 50 25.56 -12.50 7.32
C ASN A 50 24.94 -12.17 8.69
N ASP A 51 25.76 -12.23 9.74
CA ASP A 51 25.43 -11.71 11.09
C ASP A 51 24.89 -10.26 11.01
N SER A 52 25.21 -9.54 9.93
CA SER A 52 24.66 -8.25 9.52
C SER A 52 23.13 -8.18 9.44
N LEU A 53 22.45 -9.24 8.98
CA LEU A 53 20.99 -9.21 8.81
C LEU A 53 20.29 -9.48 10.14
N ALA A 54 20.75 -10.51 10.86
CA ALA A 54 20.24 -10.86 12.19
C ALA A 54 20.35 -9.68 13.17
N SER A 55 21.48 -8.98 13.17
CA SER A 55 21.72 -7.81 14.02
C SER A 55 20.90 -6.57 13.65
N LYS A 56 20.24 -6.56 12.47
CA LYS A 56 19.39 -5.46 11.99
C LYS A 56 17.90 -5.79 12.04
N LEU A 57 17.55 -6.99 12.50
CA LEU A 57 16.16 -7.28 12.81
C LEU A 57 15.72 -6.41 14.00
N PRO A 58 14.45 -5.98 14.01
CA PRO A 58 13.92 -5.26 15.16
C PRO A 58 13.52 -6.17 16.31
N ASP A 59 13.44 -7.47 16.05
CA ASP A 59 13.23 -8.51 17.02
C ASP A 59 14.56 -8.86 17.70
N GLN A 60 14.51 -9.45 18.89
CA GLN A 60 15.71 -9.77 19.68
C GLN A 60 16.60 -10.81 19.00
N SER A 61 16.02 -11.66 18.16
CA SER A 61 16.71 -12.70 17.39
C SER A 61 15.94 -13.08 16.13
N MET A 62 16.54 -13.92 15.27
CA MET A 62 15.85 -14.52 14.12
C MET A 62 14.73 -15.49 14.55
N ASP A 63 14.86 -16.14 15.70
CA ASP A 63 13.80 -17.00 16.26
C ASP A 63 12.60 -16.16 16.72
N ASP A 64 12.87 -15.03 17.40
CA ASP A 64 11.84 -14.09 17.85
C ASP A 64 11.09 -13.41 16.70
N ALA A 65 11.76 -13.20 15.57
CA ALA A 65 11.14 -12.67 14.35
C ALA A 65 10.13 -13.64 13.72
N LEU A 66 10.15 -14.92 14.11
CA LEU A 66 9.30 -15.99 13.59
C LEU A 66 9.32 -15.97 12.04
N ASN A 67 8.16 -15.83 11.40
CA ASN A 67 8.00 -15.67 9.96
C ASN A 67 7.40 -14.30 9.59
N TYR A 68 7.56 -13.29 10.44
CA TYR A 68 6.99 -11.97 10.20
C TYR A 68 7.79 -11.18 9.18
N CYS A 69 7.13 -10.35 8.40
CA CYS A 69 7.77 -9.51 7.39
C CYS A 69 8.69 -8.47 8.02
N ARG A 70 9.91 -8.33 7.49
CA ARG A 70 10.95 -7.41 8.00
C ARG A 70 11.77 -6.80 6.86
N ASP A 71 12.50 -5.73 7.14
CA ASP A 71 13.39 -5.09 6.16
C ASP A 71 14.79 -4.81 6.76
N PRO A 72 15.52 -5.86 7.18
CA PRO A 72 16.81 -5.71 7.87
C PRO A 72 17.93 -5.18 6.96
N ASP A 73 17.77 -5.27 5.63
CA ASP A 73 18.74 -4.78 4.64
C ASP A 73 18.33 -3.45 3.99
N GLY A 74 17.19 -2.88 4.39
CA GLY A 74 16.79 -1.53 3.99
C GLY A 74 16.35 -1.41 2.53
N LYS A 75 15.69 -2.43 1.98
CA LYS A 75 15.06 -2.39 0.64
C LYS A 75 13.95 -1.34 0.54
N GLY A 76 13.45 -0.88 1.68
CA GLY A 76 12.40 0.12 1.80
C GLY A 76 10.99 -0.48 1.70
N HIS A 77 10.86 -1.80 1.83
CA HIS A 77 9.57 -2.53 1.85
C HIS A 77 9.76 -3.86 2.62
N PRO A 78 8.92 -4.19 3.61
CA PRO A 78 9.03 -5.43 4.38
C PRO A 78 8.95 -6.66 3.48
N TRP A 79 9.87 -7.58 3.64
CA TRP A 79 9.95 -8.81 2.88
C TRP A 79 10.11 -10.00 3.82
N CYS A 80 10.01 -11.20 3.28
CA CYS A 80 10.28 -12.43 4.01
C CYS A 80 10.84 -13.49 3.07
N TYR A 81 11.44 -14.53 3.63
CA TYR A 81 11.78 -15.72 2.87
C TYR A 81 10.53 -16.53 2.52
N VAL A 82 10.58 -17.24 1.40
CA VAL A 82 9.52 -18.17 0.96
C VAL A 82 10.10 -19.52 0.59
N LYS A 83 9.32 -20.58 0.85
CA LYS A 83 9.66 -21.95 0.46
C LYS A 83 9.15 -22.27 -0.95
N GLY A 84 9.83 -23.21 -1.61
CA GLY A 84 9.30 -23.87 -2.81
C GLY A 84 9.64 -23.21 -4.15
N ASN A 85 10.36 -22.08 -4.17
CA ASN A 85 10.84 -21.48 -5.41
C ASN A 85 12.38 -21.58 -5.50
N PRO A 86 12.93 -22.35 -6.46
CA PRO A 86 14.38 -22.56 -6.60
C PRO A 86 15.13 -21.33 -7.15
N VAL A 87 14.41 -20.33 -7.68
CA VAL A 87 14.97 -19.13 -8.29
C VAL A 87 14.84 -17.92 -7.37
N LYS A 88 13.74 -17.83 -6.60
CA LYS A 88 13.41 -16.69 -5.75
C LYS A 88 13.14 -17.16 -4.33
N THR A 89 14.11 -16.95 -3.44
CA THR A 89 14.04 -17.42 -2.04
C THR A 89 13.35 -16.44 -1.10
N TRP A 90 13.01 -15.22 -1.56
CA TRP A 90 12.36 -14.18 -0.76
C TRP A 90 11.43 -13.33 -1.61
N GLU A 91 10.39 -12.75 -1.00
CA GLU A 91 9.47 -11.83 -1.67
C GLU A 91 9.01 -10.68 -0.77
N PHE A 92 8.50 -9.62 -1.40
CA PHE A 92 7.86 -8.52 -0.69
C PHE A 92 6.53 -8.93 -0.08
N CYS A 93 6.30 -8.44 1.13
CA CYS A 93 5.09 -8.72 1.89
C CYS A 93 3.92 -7.82 1.52
N ASP A 94 2.71 -8.33 1.74
CA ASP A 94 1.47 -7.54 1.64
C ASP A 94 1.27 -6.68 2.91
N VAL A 95 2.24 -5.80 3.18
CA VAL A 95 2.13 -4.78 4.24
C VAL A 95 1.76 -3.46 3.57
N PRO A 96 0.70 -2.76 4.01
CA PRO A 96 0.33 -1.49 3.40
C PRO A 96 1.35 -0.39 3.72
N TYR A 97 1.54 0.54 2.79
CA TYR A 97 2.29 1.77 3.04
C TYR A 97 1.42 2.74 3.84
N CYS A 98 1.94 3.31 4.93
CA CYS A 98 1.14 4.12 5.84
C CYS A 98 0.47 5.35 5.20
N GLN A 99 1.06 5.93 4.15
CA GLN A 99 0.43 7.03 3.41
C GLN A 99 -0.58 6.54 2.36
N GLY A 100 -0.44 5.30 1.86
CA GLY A 100 -1.38 4.67 0.94
C GLY A 100 -2.73 4.35 1.59
N ILE A 101 -2.72 4.12 2.92
CA ILE A 101 -3.93 3.95 3.74
C ILE A 101 -4.83 5.20 3.65
N ILE A 102 -4.24 6.40 3.70
CA ILE A 102 -4.99 7.67 3.70
C ILE A 102 -5.70 7.90 2.35
N HIS A 103 -5.14 7.43 1.25
CA HIS A 103 -5.72 7.63 -0.09
C HIS A 103 -6.92 6.70 -0.36
N ALA A 104 -6.88 5.46 0.12
CA ALA A 104 -8.00 4.52 -0.02
C ALA A 104 -9.22 4.96 0.79
N PHE A 105 -9.01 5.44 2.03
CA PHE A 105 -10.10 5.97 2.86
C PHE A 105 -10.63 7.32 2.36
N ALA A 106 -9.80 8.17 1.74
CA ALA A 106 -10.23 9.46 1.18
C ALA A 106 -11.23 9.30 0.01
N LEU A 107 -11.06 8.29 -0.85
CA LEU A 107 -11.98 8.04 -1.96
C LEU A 107 -13.33 7.48 -1.51
N LEU A 108 -13.34 6.65 -0.46
CA LEU A 108 -14.55 6.07 0.14
C LEU A 108 -15.28 7.04 1.08
N SER A 109 -14.65 8.17 1.46
CA SER A 109 -15.22 9.20 2.33
C SER A 109 -15.64 10.47 1.60
N LEU A 110 -15.48 10.53 0.26
CA LEU A 110 -16.07 11.61 -0.53
C LEU A 110 -17.59 11.61 -0.33
N PRO A 111 -18.21 12.77 -0.04
CA PRO A 111 -19.66 12.86 0.06
C PRO A 111 -20.30 12.27 -1.21
N ALA A 112 -21.36 11.48 -1.07
CA ALA A 112 -22.15 10.96 -2.19
C ALA A 112 -22.43 12.00 -3.32
N PRO A 113 -22.72 13.29 -3.03
CA PRO A 113 -22.86 14.30 -4.09
C PRO A 113 -21.56 14.58 -4.88
N CYS A 114 -20.37 14.45 -4.28
CA CYS A 114 -19.10 14.57 -5.00
C CYS A 114 -18.88 13.40 -5.96
N LEU A 115 -19.25 12.17 -5.55
CA LEU A 115 -19.15 11.00 -6.43
C LEU A 115 -20.12 11.11 -7.62
N LEU A 116 -21.33 11.60 -7.38
CA LEU A 116 -22.31 11.86 -8.44
C LEU A 116 -21.82 12.96 -9.41
N LEU A 117 -21.20 14.02 -8.90
CA LEU A 117 -20.62 15.08 -9.73
C LEU A 117 -19.44 14.56 -10.58
N LEU A 118 -18.57 13.73 -10.02
CA LEU A 118 -17.48 13.09 -10.76
C LEU A 118 -17.99 12.18 -11.87
N LEU A 119 -19.01 11.36 -11.60
CA LEU A 119 -19.64 10.51 -12.61
C LEU A 119 -20.30 11.34 -13.72
N LEU A 120 -21.02 12.42 -13.37
CA LEU A 120 -21.61 13.33 -14.35
C LEU A 120 -20.54 14.02 -15.22
N LEU A 121 -19.43 14.46 -14.63
CA LEU A 121 -18.31 15.05 -15.37
C LEU A 121 -17.69 14.03 -16.34
N THR A 122 -17.50 12.77 -15.91
CA THR A 122 -16.98 11.72 -16.81
C THR A 122 -17.93 11.39 -17.97
N LEU A 123 -19.25 11.41 -17.73
CA LEU A 123 -20.27 11.21 -18.77
C LEU A 123 -20.33 12.39 -19.75
N LEU A 124 -20.16 13.62 -19.26
CA LEU A 124 -20.11 14.81 -20.11
C LEU A 124 -18.84 14.85 -20.96
N LEU A 125 -17.68 14.51 -20.40
CA LEU A 125 -16.42 14.44 -21.13
C LEU A 125 -16.43 13.33 -22.20
N SER A 126 -16.97 12.16 -21.87
CA SER A 126 -17.13 11.07 -22.87
C SER A 126 -18.17 11.42 -23.94
N SER A 127 -19.26 12.11 -23.58
CA SER A 127 -20.23 12.63 -24.55
C SER A 127 -19.65 13.72 -25.45
N PHE A 128 -18.85 14.62 -24.90
CA PHE A 128 -18.15 15.66 -25.66
C PHE A 128 -17.10 15.06 -26.60
N TYR A 129 -16.30 14.10 -26.11
CA TYR A 129 -15.35 13.35 -26.93
C TYR A 129 -16.05 12.59 -28.08
N TYR A 130 -17.13 11.88 -27.78
CA TYR A 130 -17.95 11.19 -28.78
C TYR A 130 -18.58 12.15 -29.79
N PHE A 131 -19.01 13.33 -29.34
CA PHE A 131 -19.54 14.37 -30.20
C PHE A 131 -18.46 14.96 -31.11
N GLU A 132 -17.24 15.19 -30.59
CA GLU A 132 -16.10 15.65 -31.38
C GLU A 132 -15.72 14.64 -32.47
N GLU A 133 -15.62 13.35 -32.14
CA GLU A 133 -15.36 12.28 -33.11
C GLU A 133 -16.40 12.28 -34.25
N ARG A 134 -17.67 12.53 -33.91
CA ARG A 134 -18.76 12.58 -34.90
C ARG A 134 -18.79 13.88 -35.72
N SER A 135 -18.26 14.97 -35.18
CA SER A 135 -18.16 16.27 -35.87
C SER A 135 -16.94 16.40 -36.79
N GLY A 136 -15.98 15.47 -36.76
CA GLY A 136 -14.84 15.45 -37.68
C GLY A 136 -13.84 16.61 -37.49
N ASN A 137 -13.83 17.26 -36.33
CA ASN A 137 -12.85 18.30 -36.02
C ASN A 137 -11.49 17.68 -35.70
N ILE A 138 -10.63 17.62 -36.70
CA ILE A 138 -9.20 17.33 -36.52
C ILE A 138 -8.55 18.56 -35.87
N GLY A 139 -8.07 18.42 -34.63
CA GLY A 139 -6.92 19.20 -34.17
C GLY A 139 -6.99 19.81 -32.77
N TYR A 140 -6.73 19.01 -31.73
CA TYR A 140 -5.86 19.52 -30.66
C TYR A 140 -4.40 19.32 -31.08
N ARG A 141 -3.87 20.35 -31.74
CA ARG A 141 -2.44 20.55 -31.85
C ARG A 141 -1.90 20.72 -30.44
N LEU A 142 -1.00 19.83 -30.06
CA LEU A 142 -0.12 19.88 -28.90
C LEU A 142 0.32 21.33 -28.60
N TYR A 143 -0.07 21.86 -27.44
CA TYR A 143 0.67 22.92 -26.76
C TYR A 143 0.96 22.44 -25.34
N ILE A 144 2.05 21.67 -25.26
CA ILE A 144 2.97 21.77 -24.13
C ILE A 144 3.68 23.14 -24.25
N LEU A 145 4.08 23.68 -23.09
CA LEU A 145 4.71 24.97 -22.78
C LEU A 145 3.66 26.02 -22.38
N THR A 146 3.53 26.40 -21.10
CA THR A 146 4.56 26.63 -20.07
C THR A 146 4.24 25.98 -18.73
#